data_AF-A0A1R1PIH1-F1
#
_entry.id   AF-A0A1R1PIH1-F1
#
_cell.length_a   1.000
_cell.length_b   1.000
_cell.length_c   1.000
_cell.angle_alpha   90.00
_cell.angle_beta   90.00
_cell.angle_gamma   90.00
#
_symmetry.space_group_name_H-M   'P 1'
#
loop_
_entity.id
_entity.type
_entity.pdbx_description
1 polymer ?
#
loop_
_entity_poly.entity_id
_entity_poly.type
_entity_poly.pdbx_seq_one_letter_code
_entity_poly.pdbx_strand_id
1 'polypeptide(L)'
;MKITSTAKAIATVVLASIACSASITFSDNTSYTAYESKVNECSQYKNWSASGFLINNFELLRKFPGMIFYSEKYYAGDPRNKSDDIMDIHFYLVREVCDDPSSIDGVSIRAMPLESRNVLGETPHNDEGCYFPHLYAGSRRANEVEGEMRHLLEYRVCERENDCELKISMIPFEQDKKLPVEEGCSFILYEPIYSNAWLD
;
A
#
# COMPACT_ATOMS: atom_id res chain seq x y z
N MET A 1 -52.53 -47.07 -32.67
CA MET A 1 -51.34 -47.95 -32.61
C MET A 1 -50.21 -47.10 -32.03
N LYS A 2 -49.79 -47.43 -30.80
CA LYS A 2 -48.74 -46.73 -30.03
C LYS A 2 -47.38 -47.31 -30.44
N ILE A 3 -46.38 -46.47 -30.69
CA ILE A 3 -44.96 -46.81 -30.46
C ILE A 3 -44.29 -45.64 -29.72
N THR A 4 -43.61 -46.08 -28.66
CA THR A 4 -42.80 -45.44 -27.63
C THR A 4 -41.56 -44.70 -28.12
N SER A 5 -41.12 -43.70 -27.34
CA SER A 5 -39.72 -43.59 -26.93
C SER A 5 -39.62 -42.77 -25.63
N THR A 6 -39.14 -43.42 -24.57
CA THR A 6 -38.83 -42.87 -23.25
C THR A 6 -37.37 -42.47 -23.20
N ALA A 7 -37.07 -41.20 -22.89
CA ALA A 7 -35.72 -40.76 -22.55
C ALA A 7 -35.64 -40.44 -21.04
N LYS A 8 -34.77 -41.19 -20.36
CA LYS A 8 -34.35 -41.03 -18.96
C LYS A 8 -33.57 -39.72 -18.81
N ALA A 9 -34.01 -38.81 -17.94
CA ALA A 9 -33.20 -37.69 -17.50
C ALA A 9 -32.43 -38.10 -16.23
N ILE A 10 -31.10 -38.03 -16.32
CA ILE A 10 -30.16 -38.25 -15.23
C ILE A 10 -30.02 -36.92 -14.49
N ALA A 11 -30.29 -36.92 -13.18
CA ALA A 11 -30.11 -35.75 -12.33
C ALA A 11 -28.62 -35.57 -12.00
N THR A 12 -28.03 -34.48 -12.47
CA THR A 12 -26.68 -34.06 -12.10
C THR A 12 -26.78 -33.17 -10.86
N VAL A 13 -26.23 -33.65 -9.75
CA VAL A 13 -26.02 -32.88 -8.52
C VAL A 13 -24.85 -31.94 -8.76
N VAL A 14 -25.09 -30.63 -8.78
CA VAL A 14 -24.04 -29.60 -8.79
C VAL A 14 -23.75 -29.25 -7.33
N LEU A 15 -22.59 -29.67 -6.83
CA LEU A 15 -22.05 -29.18 -5.57
C LEU A 15 -21.66 -27.71 -5.75
N ALA A 16 -22.28 -26.81 -4.99
CA ALA A 16 -21.83 -25.44 -4.81
C ALA A 16 -20.70 -25.43 -3.77
N SER A 17 -19.45 -25.38 -4.23
CA SER A 17 -18.30 -25.02 -3.41
C SER A 17 -18.23 -23.49 -3.31
N ILE A 18 -18.54 -22.96 -2.12
CA ILE A 18 -18.28 -21.56 -1.77
C ILE A 18 -16.76 -21.44 -1.58
N ALA A 19 -16.05 -21.08 -2.66
CA ALA A 19 -14.71 -20.55 -2.56
C ALA A 19 -14.84 -19.06 -2.25
N CYS A 20 -14.43 -18.65 -1.05
CA CYS A 20 -14.23 -17.25 -0.70
C CYS A 20 -13.11 -16.74 -1.61
N SER A 21 -13.50 -16.18 -2.75
CA SER A 21 -12.57 -15.72 -3.78
C SER A 21 -12.32 -14.25 -3.47
N ALA A 22 -11.17 -13.94 -2.86
CA ALA A 22 -10.65 -12.59 -2.86
C ALA A 22 -10.53 -12.17 -4.34
N SER A 23 -11.50 -11.41 -4.81
CA SER A 23 -11.60 -11.03 -6.21
C SER A 23 -10.70 -9.82 -6.42
N ILE A 24 -9.42 -10.07 -6.67
CA ILE A 24 -8.45 -9.03 -7.02
C ILE A 24 -8.80 -8.55 -8.43
N THR A 25 -9.50 -7.43 -8.52
CA THR A 25 -9.80 -6.77 -9.79
C THR A 25 -8.63 -5.84 -10.12
N PHE A 26 -7.73 -6.28 -11.01
CA PHE A 26 -6.68 -5.44 -11.58
C PHE A 26 -7.30 -4.49 -12.61
N SER A 27 -7.53 -3.23 -12.22
CA SER A 27 -7.97 -2.14 -13.09
C SER A 27 -7.09 -0.93 -12.83
N ASP A 28 -6.36 -0.51 -13.87
CA ASP A 28 -5.43 0.62 -13.96
C ASP A 28 -4.22 0.58 -12.99
N ASN A 29 -3.00 0.62 -13.55
CA ASN A 29 -1.69 0.58 -12.88
C ASN A 29 -1.46 1.66 -11.80
N THR A 30 -2.46 2.46 -11.48
CA THR A 30 -2.42 3.58 -10.55
C THR A 30 -3.04 3.26 -9.20
N SER A 31 -3.69 2.10 -9.01
CA SER A 31 -4.20 1.73 -7.68
C SER A 31 -4.22 0.24 -7.40
N TYR A 32 -4.28 -0.11 -6.12
CA TYR A 32 -4.55 -1.45 -5.63
C TYR A 32 -5.63 -1.38 -4.56
N THR A 33 -6.61 -2.29 -4.65
CA THR A 33 -7.73 -2.38 -3.71
C THR A 33 -7.80 -3.79 -3.12
N ALA A 34 -7.98 -3.88 -1.81
CA ALA A 34 -8.27 -5.10 -1.07
C ALA A 34 -9.56 -4.91 -0.26
N TYR A 35 -10.20 -6.03 0.09
CA TYR A 35 -11.39 -6.06 0.93
C TYR A 35 -11.13 -6.96 2.11
N GLU A 36 -11.28 -6.41 3.31
CA GLU A 36 -11.08 -7.16 4.55
C GLU A 36 -12.40 -7.39 5.28
N SER A 37 -12.56 -8.57 5.85
CA SER A 37 -13.78 -8.92 6.58
C SER A 37 -13.97 -8.04 7.81
N LYS A 38 -15.17 -7.48 7.96
CA LYS A 38 -15.54 -6.66 9.12
C LYS A 38 -15.89 -7.57 10.31
N VAL A 39 -14.88 -7.97 11.08
CA VAL A 39 -15.10 -8.78 12.29
C VAL A 39 -15.65 -7.93 13.44
N ASN A 40 -15.28 -6.64 13.50
CA ASN A 40 -15.85 -5.64 14.41
C ASN A 40 -16.03 -4.29 13.67
N GLU A 41 -14.92 -3.62 13.36
CA GLU A 41 -14.85 -2.31 12.72
C GLU A 41 -13.60 -2.20 11.84
N CYS A 42 -13.56 -1.21 10.95
CA CYS A 42 -12.41 -0.96 10.09
C CYS A 42 -11.27 -0.19 10.77
N SER A 43 -11.42 0.15 12.06
CA SER A 43 -10.48 0.98 12.83
C SER A 43 -9.05 0.43 12.85
N GLN A 44 -8.89 -0.89 12.88
CA GLN A 44 -7.59 -1.57 12.83
C GLN A 44 -6.81 -1.33 11.53
N TYR A 45 -7.49 -0.98 10.44
CA TYR A 45 -6.86 -0.70 9.15
C TYR A 45 -6.57 0.80 8.95
N LYS A 46 -7.14 1.69 9.78
CA LYS A 46 -7.01 3.15 9.63
C LYS A 46 -5.63 3.70 10.00
N ASN A 47 -4.74 2.86 10.53
CA ASN A 47 -3.38 3.27 10.90
C ASN A 47 -2.40 3.13 9.73
N TRP A 48 -1.27 3.83 9.83
CA TRP A 48 -0.23 3.86 8.81
C TRP A 48 0.47 2.49 8.67
N SER A 49 0.61 1.71 9.73
CA SER A 49 1.27 0.39 9.68
C SER A 49 0.48 -0.61 8.84
N ALA A 50 -0.86 -0.53 8.85
CA ALA A 50 -1.73 -1.32 7.99
C ALA A 50 -1.55 -0.98 6.49
N SER A 51 -1.08 0.20 6.11
CA SER A 51 -0.88 0.52 4.69
C SER A 51 0.25 -0.29 4.03
N GLY A 52 1.20 -0.79 4.81
CA GLY A 52 2.40 -1.48 4.31
C GLY A 52 2.08 -2.71 3.46
N PHE A 53 1.06 -3.50 3.84
CA PHE A 53 0.68 -4.68 3.05
C PHE A 53 0.12 -4.31 1.67
N LEU A 54 -0.60 -3.18 1.55
CA LEU A 54 -1.11 -2.71 0.25
C LEU A 54 0.02 -2.24 -0.64
N ILE A 55 1.01 -1.52 -0.09
CA ILE A 55 2.20 -1.12 -0.85
C ILE A 55 2.95 -2.34 -1.36
N ASN A 56 3.08 -3.37 -0.53
CA ASN A 56 3.72 -4.64 -0.90
C ASN A 56 2.99 -5.32 -2.05
N ASN A 57 1.67 -5.49 -1.94
CA ASN A 57 0.86 -6.11 -2.99
C ASN A 57 0.76 -5.25 -4.26
N PHE A 58 0.86 -3.94 -4.13
CA PHE A 58 0.92 -3.03 -5.27
C PHE A 58 2.30 -2.97 -5.92
N GLU A 59 3.31 -3.57 -5.28
CA GLU A 59 4.70 -3.71 -5.74
C GLU A 59 5.40 -2.37 -6.05
N LEU A 60 4.98 -1.28 -5.40
CA LEU A 60 5.49 0.06 -5.75
C LEU A 60 7.01 0.19 -5.54
N LEU A 61 7.55 -0.35 -4.45
CA LEU A 61 9.00 -0.32 -4.16
C LEU A 61 9.81 -1.22 -5.11
N ARG A 62 9.18 -2.19 -5.76
CA ARG A 62 9.80 -3.03 -6.80
C ARG A 62 9.72 -2.32 -8.17
N LYS A 63 8.60 -1.68 -8.49
CA LYS A 63 8.39 -0.88 -9.72
C LYS A 63 9.28 0.36 -9.78
N PHE A 64 9.60 0.96 -8.64
CA PHE A 64 10.42 2.16 -8.53
C PHE A 64 11.69 1.91 -7.73
N PRO A 65 12.74 1.33 -8.34
CA PRO A 65 13.93 0.90 -7.61
C PRO A 65 14.79 2.07 -7.10
N GLY A 66 14.59 3.30 -7.57
CA GLY A 66 15.19 4.50 -6.99
C GLY A 66 14.54 4.95 -5.68
N MET A 67 13.33 4.47 -5.39
CA MET A 67 12.59 4.82 -4.19
C MET A 67 13.13 4.06 -2.98
N ILE A 68 13.41 4.80 -1.92
CA ILE A 68 14.01 4.27 -0.69
C ILE A 68 12.99 4.18 0.46
N PHE A 69 12.02 5.09 0.53
CA PHE A 69 10.92 5.01 1.48
C PHE A 69 9.79 5.96 1.08
N TYR A 70 8.62 5.77 1.70
CA TYR A 70 7.55 6.76 1.74
C TYR A 70 7.53 7.46 3.09
N SER A 71 7.26 8.77 3.10
CA SER A 71 7.07 9.56 4.32
C SER A 71 5.61 10.01 4.41
N GLU A 72 4.98 9.86 5.58
CA GLU A 72 3.64 10.43 5.80
C GLU A 72 3.68 11.95 5.63
N LYS A 73 2.72 12.45 4.86
CA LYS A 73 2.51 13.87 4.60
C LYS A 73 1.14 14.28 5.09
N TYR A 74 1.04 15.49 5.62
CA TYR A 74 -0.25 16.06 5.99
C TYR A 74 -0.94 16.75 4.80
N TYR A 75 -2.27 16.65 4.78
CA TYR A 75 -3.09 17.41 3.85
C TYR A 75 -3.03 18.91 4.16
N ALA A 76 -3.25 19.74 3.14
CA ALA A 76 -3.36 21.17 3.29
C ALA A 76 -4.53 21.54 4.21
N GLY A 77 -4.25 22.39 5.21
CA GLY A 77 -5.23 22.79 6.21
C GLY A 77 -5.47 21.78 7.35
N ASP A 78 -4.75 20.66 7.35
CA ASP A 78 -4.76 19.72 8.48
C ASP A 78 -4.26 20.46 9.75
N PRO A 79 -5.02 20.45 10.86
CA PRO A 79 -4.61 21.11 12.10
C PRO A 79 -3.30 20.54 12.67
N ARG A 80 -2.94 19.28 12.36
CA ARG A 80 -1.64 18.68 12.72
C ARG A 80 -0.47 19.39 12.05
N ASN A 81 -0.70 20.05 10.92
CA ASN A 81 0.31 20.85 10.21
C ASN A 81 0.56 22.22 10.87
N LYS A 82 -0.24 22.62 11.86
CA LYS A 82 -0.14 23.93 12.54
C LYS A 82 0.32 23.84 13.99
N SER A 83 0.56 22.63 14.51
CA SER A 83 1.13 22.48 15.84
C SER A 83 2.64 22.59 15.76
N ASP A 84 3.15 23.79 15.96
CA ASP A 84 4.59 24.08 16.02
C ASP A 84 5.33 23.25 17.12
N ASP A 85 4.60 22.58 18.02
CA ASP A 85 5.13 21.86 19.19
C ASP A 85 4.70 20.39 19.31
N ILE A 86 3.91 19.84 18.38
CA ILE A 86 3.41 18.45 18.49
C ILE A 86 3.86 17.63 17.27
N MET A 87 4.92 16.84 17.51
CA MET A 87 5.37 15.62 16.82
C MET A 87 6.62 15.76 15.95
N ASP A 88 7.78 15.68 16.62
CA ASP A 88 9.03 15.25 15.98
C ASP A 88 8.95 13.82 15.41
N ILE A 89 7.89 13.07 15.69
CA ILE A 89 7.72 11.69 15.26
C ILE A 89 7.05 11.68 13.89
N HIS A 90 7.75 11.08 12.93
CA HIS A 90 7.29 10.87 11.58
C HIS A 90 7.04 9.38 11.34
N PHE A 91 6.09 9.10 10.46
CA PHE A 91 5.78 7.75 10.04
C PHE A 91 6.31 7.52 8.63
N TYR A 92 7.03 6.42 8.47
CA TYR A 92 7.66 6.03 7.23
C TYR A 92 7.27 4.60 6.85
N LEU A 93 7.28 4.32 5.56
CA LEU A 93 7.22 2.98 5.01
C LEU A 93 8.53 2.75 4.28
N VAL A 94 9.51 2.23 5.00
CA VAL A 94 10.89 2.07 4.51
C VAL A 94 11.03 0.83 3.64
N ARG A 95 11.88 0.92 2.62
CA ARG A 95 12.20 -0.23 1.79
C ARG A 95 13.11 -1.18 2.55
N GLU A 96 12.68 -2.42 2.67
CA GLU A 96 13.50 -3.54 3.09
C GLU A 96 13.81 -4.37 1.86
N VAL A 97 15.08 -4.76 1.72
CA VAL A 97 15.55 -5.65 0.67
C VAL A 97 16.25 -6.82 1.34
N CYS A 98 15.77 -8.04 1.10
CA CYS A 98 16.33 -9.25 1.68
C CYS A 98 16.72 -10.25 0.60
N ASP A 99 17.75 -11.04 0.88
CA ASP A 99 18.04 -12.23 0.11
C ASP A 99 16.92 -13.26 0.30
N ASP A 100 16.24 -13.63 -0.79
CA ASP A 100 15.14 -14.59 -0.76
C ASP A 100 15.27 -15.57 -1.93
N PRO A 101 15.88 -16.74 -1.71
CA PRO A 101 16.04 -17.76 -2.74
C PRO A 101 14.73 -18.31 -3.32
N SER A 102 13.59 -18.05 -2.66
CA SER A 102 12.26 -18.49 -3.13
C SER A 102 11.63 -17.53 -4.14
N SER A 103 12.13 -16.29 -4.22
CA SER A 103 11.71 -15.30 -5.20
C SER A 103 12.39 -15.51 -6.56
N ILE A 104 11.77 -15.03 -7.64
CA ILE A 104 12.24 -15.24 -9.03
C ILE A 104 13.64 -14.65 -9.26
N ASP A 105 13.93 -13.52 -8.63
CA ASP A 105 15.18 -12.77 -8.75
C ASP A 105 16.12 -12.97 -7.54
N GLY A 106 15.78 -13.87 -6.62
CA GLY A 106 16.57 -14.12 -5.41
C GLY A 106 16.48 -13.00 -4.36
N VAL A 107 15.57 -12.03 -4.54
CA VAL A 107 15.41 -10.86 -3.68
C VAL A 107 13.93 -10.64 -3.32
N SER A 108 13.64 -10.48 -2.03
CA SER A 108 12.36 -9.95 -1.55
C SER A 108 12.46 -8.44 -1.31
N ILE A 109 11.43 -7.69 -1.69
CA ILE A 109 11.33 -6.25 -1.45
C ILE A 109 10.02 -5.99 -0.71
N ARG A 110 10.10 -5.35 0.46
CA ARG A 110 8.93 -5.03 1.30
C ARG A 110 8.97 -3.59 1.80
N ALA A 111 7.80 -3.04 2.04
CA ALA A 111 7.56 -1.82 2.77
C ALA A 111 7.41 -2.19 4.25
N MET A 112 8.32 -1.68 5.07
CA MET A 112 8.36 -1.89 6.50
C MET A 112 7.93 -0.60 7.23
N PRO A 113 6.92 -0.67 8.10
CA PRO A 113 6.52 0.46 8.93
C PRO A 113 7.66 0.89 9.88
N LEU A 114 8.03 2.17 9.86
CA LEU A 114 8.96 2.81 10.79
C LEU A 114 8.34 4.07 11.39
N GLU A 115 8.22 4.12 12.72
CA GLU A 115 7.90 5.33 13.48
C GLU A 115 9.20 5.90 14.03
N SER A 116 9.57 7.11 13.62
CA SER A 116 10.90 7.63 13.93
C SER A 116 10.95 9.16 13.92
N ARG A 117 11.82 9.73 14.76
CA ARG A 117 12.16 11.16 14.67
C ARG A 117 13.15 11.47 13.56
N ASN A 118 13.98 10.50 13.25
CA ASN A 118 14.99 10.62 12.22
C ASN A 118 15.13 9.27 11.51
N VAL A 119 14.55 9.20 10.30
CA VAL A 119 14.66 8.02 9.45
C VAL A 119 16.13 7.62 9.20
N LEU A 120 17.06 8.58 9.20
CA LEU A 120 18.48 8.34 9.02
C LEU A 120 19.09 7.85 10.35
N GLY A 121 19.16 6.53 10.51
CA GLY A 121 19.81 5.87 11.65
C GLY A 121 18.92 4.90 12.41
N GLU A 122 17.64 4.77 12.03
CA GLU A 122 16.71 3.83 12.63
C GLU A 122 16.27 2.74 11.65
N THR A 123 16.12 1.52 12.16
CA THR A 123 15.64 0.35 11.42
C THR A 123 14.45 -0.27 12.16
N PRO A 124 13.37 -0.66 11.48
CA PRO A 124 12.24 -1.37 12.09
C PRO A 124 12.66 -2.66 12.81
N HIS A 125 13.53 -3.45 12.18
CA HIS A 125 14.14 -4.68 12.67
C HIS A 125 15.29 -5.05 11.74
N ASN A 126 16.38 -5.67 12.23
CA ASN A 126 17.49 -6.10 11.39
C ASN A 126 17.58 -7.63 11.39
N ASP A 127 16.87 -8.26 10.46
CA ASP A 127 16.98 -9.69 10.19
C ASP A 127 18.28 -9.98 9.40
N GLU A 128 18.93 -11.12 9.67
CA GLU A 128 20.11 -11.54 8.91
C GLU A 128 19.75 -11.69 7.42
N GLY A 129 20.55 -11.06 6.54
CA GLY A 129 20.33 -11.10 5.09
C GLY A 129 19.39 -10.03 4.55
N CYS A 130 18.91 -9.11 5.41
CA CYS A 130 18.13 -7.94 5.01
C CYS A 130 18.95 -6.65 5.15
N TYR A 131 18.65 -5.66 4.31
CA TYR A 131 19.18 -4.32 4.44
C TYR A 131 18.14 -3.26 4.07
N PHE A 132 18.39 -2.04 4.55
CA PHE A 132 17.49 -0.90 4.37
C PHE A 132 18.20 0.20 3.58
N PRO A 133 17.86 0.43 2.30
CA PRO A 133 18.54 1.41 1.45
C PRO A 133 18.59 2.84 2.02
N HIS A 134 17.60 3.24 2.82
CA HIS A 134 17.54 4.59 3.41
C HIS A 134 18.69 4.88 4.39
N LEU A 135 19.37 3.85 4.90
CA LEU A 135 20.53 4.02 5.79
C LEU A 135 21.82 4.33 5.05
N TYR A 136 21.90 3.99 3.76
CA TYR A 136 23.14 4.01 2.99
C TYR A 136 23.10 5.02 1.84
N ALA A 137 21.91 5.38 1.38
CA ALA A 137 21.71 6.35 0.31
C ALA A 137 21.43 7.75 0.87
N GLY A 138 22.03 8.77 0.26
CA GLY A 138 21.52 10.13 0.41
C GLY A 138 20.10 10.22 -0.19
N SER A 139 19.24 11.05 0.39
CA SER A 139 17.82 11.15 0.02
C SER A 139 17.47 12.47 -0.64
N ARG A 140 16.46 12.44 -1.53
CA ARG A 140 15.78 13.61 -2.10
C ARG A 140 14.27 13.40 -2.11
N ARG A 141 13.53 14.49 -1.97
CA ARG A 141 12.07 14.47 -2.07
C ARG A 141 11.61 14.44 -3.53
N ALA A 142 10.42 13.91 -3.78
CA ALA A 142 9.84 13.81 -5.13
C ALA A 142 9.75 15.16 -5.89
N ASN A 143 9.67 16.28 -5.17
CA ASN A 143 9.65 17.62 -5.77
C ASN A 143 11.04 18.16 -6.14
N GLU A 144 12.13 17.49 -5.74
CA GLU A 144 13.53 17.93 -5.92
C GLU A 144 14.26 17.20 -7.05
N VAL A 145 13.62 16.23 -7.71
CA VAL A 145 14.23 15.42 -8.78
C VAL A 145 13.62 15.77 -10.14
N GLU A 146 14.49 16.12 -11.11
CA GLU A 146 14.10 16.22 -12.53
C GLU A 146 14.09 14.80 -13.13
N GLY A 147 12.95 14.39 -13.72
CA GLY A 147 12.80 13.11 -14.41
C GLY A 147 12.06 12.00 -13.66
N GLU A 148 11.85 12.13 -12.34
CA GLU A 148 11.04 11.18 -11.57
C GLU A 148 9.54 11.49 -11.63
N MET A 149 8.71 10.45 -11.57
CA MET A 149 7.26 10.61 -11.51
C MET A 149 6.86 11.32 -10.20
N ARG A 150 6.51 12.60 -10.33
CA ARG A 150 5.93 13.41 -9.27
C ARG A 150 4.54 12.89 -8.92
N HIS A 151 4.49 11.96 -7.97
CA HIS A 151 3.25 11.39 -7.45
C HIS A 151 3.22 11.46 -5.92
N LEU A 152 2.02 11.30 -5.38
CA LEU A 152 1.77 10.98 -3.98
C LEU A 152 1.10 9.61 -3.94
N LEU A 153 1.15 8.95 -2.78
CA LEU A 153 0.23 7.84 -2.52
C LEU A 153 -0.85 8.27 -1.57
N GLU A 154 -2.10 7.96 -1.91
CA GLU A 154 -3.23 8.08 -1.02
C GLU A 154 -3.66 6.68 -0.58
N TYR A 155 -3.52 6.41 0.71
CA TYR A 155 -4.12 5.25 1.35
C TYR A 155 -5.49 5.63 1.89
N ARG A 156 -6.51 4.85 1.52
CA ARG A 156 -7.91 5.05 1.86
C ARG A 156 -8.47 3.79 2.51
N VAL A 157 -9.22 3.98 3.59
CA VAL A 157 -10.00 2.94 4.26
C VAL A 157 -11.44 3.38 4.33
N CYS A 158 -12.35 2.68 3.66
CA CYS A 158 -13.78 2.98 3.71
C CYS A 158 -14.54 1.86 4.39
N GLU A 159 -15.37 2.23 5.36
CA GLU A 159 -16.23 1.27 6.06
C GLU A 159 -17.49 0.98 5.25
N ARG A 160 -17.72 -0.31 4.98
CA ARG A 160 -18.92 -0.80 4.30
C ARG A 160 -19.74 -1.66 5.26
N GLU A 161 -20.89 -2.14 4.78
CA GLU A 161 -21.82 -2.91 5.60
C GLU A 161 -21.17 -4.19 6.16
N ASN A 162 -20.46 -4.95 5.30
CA ASN A 162 -19.91 -6.26 5.63
C ASN A 162 -18.37 -6.34 5.57
N ASP A 163 -17.72 -5.32 5.03
CA ASP A 163 -16.28 -5.31 4.79
C ASP A 163 -15.67 -3.92 4.98
N CYS A 164 -14.34 -3.91 4.94
CA CYS A 164 -13.52 -2.72 4.88
C CYS A 164 -12.87 -2.67 3.50
N GLU A 165 -13.16 -1.63 2.73
CA GLU A 165 -12.43 -1.40 1.48
C GLU A 165 -11.12 -0.67 1.80
N LEU A 166 -10.00 -1.30 1.44
CA LEU A 166 -8.66 -0.78 1.64
C LEU A 166 -8.07 -0.49 0.27
N LYS A 167 -7.75 0.76 -0.01
CA LYS A 167 -7.27 1.18 -1.32
C LYS A 167 -6.01 2.02 -1.18
N ILE A 168 -5.01 1.72 -2.00
CA ILE A 168 -3.85 2.59 -2.19
C ILE A 168 -3.81 3.07 -3.63
N SER A 169 -3.63 4.37 -3.83
CA SER A 169 -3.65 4.99 -5.17
C SER A 169 -2.46 5.91 -5.35
N MET A 170 -1.77 5.77 -6.48
CA MET A 170 -0.88 6.78 -7.01
C MET A 170 -1.72 7.94 -7.56
N ILE A 171 -1.52 9.13 -7.01
CA ILE A 171 -2.16 10.36 -7.46
C ILE A 171 -1.10 11.37 -7.92
N PRO A 172 -1.43 12.31 -8.82
CA PRO A 172 -0.51 13.37 -9.19
C PRO A 172 -0.01 14.16 -7.97
N PHE A 173 1.25 14.60 -8.01
CA PHE A 173 1.78 15.45 -6.96
C PHE A 173 1.08 16.81 -6.94
N GLU A 174 0.50 17.14 -5.78
CA GLU A 174 -0.11 18.43 -5.50
C GLU A 174 0.42 18.94 -4.16
N GLN A 175 1.06 20.12 -4.15
CA GLN A 175 1.63 20.70 -2.93
C GLN A 175 0.56 20.99 -1.87
N ASP A 176 -0.58 21.55 -2.31
CA ASP A 176 -1.69 21.96 -1.44
C ASP A 176 -2.86 20.96 -1.50
N LYS A 177 -2.56 19.66 -1.47
CA LYS A 177 -3.58 18.62 -1.54
C LYS A 177 -4.52 18.71 -0.35
N LYS A 178 -5.82 18.92 -0.61
CA LYS A 178 -6.85 18.95 0.44
C LYS A 178 -7.28 17.54 0.82
N LEU A 179 -7.62 17.34 2.10
CA LEU A 179 -8.20 16.09 2.59
C LEU A 179 -9.50 15.78 1.83
N PRO A 180 -9.66 14.57 1.26
CA PRO A 180 -10.91 14.18 0.63
C PRO A 180 -12.08 14.19 1.61
N VAL A 181 -13.27 14.55 1.12
CA VAL A 181 -14.50 14.51 1.89
C VAL A 181 -15.35 13.36 1.37
N GLU A 182 -15.18 12.18 1.98
CA GLU A 182 -15.93 10.95 1.67
C GLU A 182 -16.43 10.33 2.99
N GLU A 183 -17.74 10.14 3.12
CA GLU A 183 -18.35 9.66 4.36
C GLU A 183 -17.92 8.22 4.67
N GLY A 184 -17.59 7.94 5.94
CA GLY A 184 -17.16 6.61 6.38
C GLY A 184 -15.74 6.23 5.97
N CYS A 185 -14.98 7.14 5.34
CA CYS A 185 -13.62 6.89 4.89
C CYS A 185 -12.56 7.59 5.75
N SER A 186 -11.35 7.03 5.77
CA SER A 186 -10.16 7.58 6.40
C SER A 186 -9.01 7.56 5.42
N PHE A 187 -8.15 8.58 5.49
CA PHE A 187 -7.13 8.83 4.47
C PHE A 187 -5.77 9.09 5.11
N ILE A 188 -4.72 8.53 4.51
CA ILE A 188 -3.31 8.84 4.81
C ILE A 188 -2.63 9.18 3.50
N LEU A 189 -1.82 10.25 3.50
CA LEU A 189 -1.08 10.70 2.33
C LEU A 189 0.40 10.40 2.54
N TYR A 190 1.05 9.89 1.50
CA TYR A 190 2.48 9.62 1.50
C TYR A 190 3.19 10.33 0.36
N GLU A 191 4.38 10.83 0.66
CA GLU A 191 5.32 11.38 -0.31
C GLU A 191 6.47 10.39 -0.54
N PRO A 192 6.79 10.04 -1.80
CA PRO A 192 7.92 9.17 -2.10
C PRO A 192 9.24 9.91 -1.92
N ILE A 193 10.21 9.21 -1.35
CA ILE A 193 11.59 9.68 -1.16
C ILE A 193 12.53 8.76 -1.96
N TYR A 194 13.42 9.39 -2.72
CA TYR A 194 14.29 8.72 -3.68
C TYR A 194 15.76 8.83 -3.29
N SER A 195 16.56 7.86 -3.75
CA SER A 195 18.01 7.82 -3.58
C SER A 195 18.71 8.79 -4.53
N ASN A 196 19.72 9.51 -4.02
CA ASN A 196 20.62 10.33 -4.82
C ASN A 196 21.43 9.52 -5.86
N ALA A 197 21.70 8.25 -5.57
CA ALA A 197 22.62 7.42 -6.35
C ALA A 197 22.03 6.85 -7.65
N TRP A 198 20.74 7.09 -7.92
CA TRP A 198 20.04 6.57 -9.11
C TRP A 198 20.07 7.50 -10.32
N LEU A 199 20.77 8.65 -10.22
CA LEU A 199 20.82 9.69 -11.26
C LEU A 199 22.20 9.83 -11.92
N ASP A 200 23.16 9.00 -11.53
CA ASP A 200 24.48 8.86 -12.19
C ASP A 200 24.50 7.58 -13.06
#